data_AF-A0A9E3EY99-F1
#
_entry.id   AF-A0A9E3EY99-F1
#
_cell.length_a   1.000
_cell.length_b   1.000
_cell.length_c   1.000
_cell.angle_alpha   90.00
_cell.angle_beta   90.00
_cell.angle_gamma   90.00
#
_symmetry.space_group_name_H-M   'P 1'
#
loop_
_entity.id
_entity.type
_entity.pdbx_description
1 polymer ?
#
loop_
_entity_poly.entity_id
_entity_poly.type
_entity_poly.pdbx_seq_one_letter_code
_entity_poly.pdbx_strand_id
1 'polypeptide(L)'
;EPVQNVLYFRFANSFLEPIWNHNSIKSVQITMAEAFDVSGRGKFYEETGAIRDVVQNHLLQLLAVLAMDPPSRTNPDAVRDEKGRILRCVRPIQPSDIVRGQYRGYRQENGVAPDSQVETFAALKLSIDNWRWANVPFYIRTGKDLPVTATEILVELKRPPEAVFDEVEPERSNYYCFRISPVVKISLGARAKIAGEAMHGEEVELVAVHQSPDEMAPYDRLLTGAMEGDEEIFVREDSIEAQWRIVDPILNKATPVFEYDPKSWGPAEADKIIAGNGGWHNPAPSKQTGASGPQPAKEQS
;
A
#
# COMPACT_ATOMS: atom_id res chain seq x y z
N GLU A 1 -8.66 -12.31 -3.27
CA GLU A 1 -7.40 -12.95 -3.70
C GLU A 1 -6.15 -12.12 -3.49
N PRO A 2 -6.03 -10.88 -4.00
CA PRO A 2 -4.71 -10.24 -4.08
C PRO A 2 -4.05 -9.99 -2.71
N VAL A 3 -4.87 -9.76 -1.68
CA VAL A 3 -4.43 -9.66 -0.28
C VAL A 3 -3.97 -11.01 0.28
N GLN A 4 -4.62 -12.11 -0.10
CA GLN A 4 -4.21 -13.47 0.28
C GLN A 4 -2.88 -13.86 -0.39
N ASN A 5 -2.58 -13.35 -1.58
CA ASN A 5 -1.27 -13.56 -2.22
C ASN A 5 -0.13 -13.00 -1.36
N VAL A 6 -0.34 -11.89 -0.63
CA VAL A 6 0.65 -11.36 0.32
C VAL A 6 0.88 -12.36 1.46
N LEU A 7 -0.19 -12.91 2.04
CA LEU A 7 -0.09 -13.93 3.09
C LEU A 7 0.63 -15.19 2.62
N TYR A 8 0.21 -15.72 1.47
CA TYR A 8 0.80 -16.91 0.88
C TYR A 8 2.27 -16.69 0.59
N PHE A 9 2.63 -15.57 -0.05
CA PHE A 9 4.01 -15.26 -0.35
C PHE A 9 4.87 -15.14 0.91
N ARG A 10 4.34 -14.55 1.99
CA ARG A 10 5.06 -14.40 3.25
C ARG A 10 5.36 -15.74 3.93
N PHE A 11 4.37 -16.62 4.02
CA PHE A 11 4.50 -17.82 4.85
C PHE A 11 4.80 -19.11 4.07
N ALA A 12 4.73 -19.10 2.74
CA ALA A 12 5.15 -20.21 1.89
C ALA A 12 6.63 -20.15 1.45
N ASN A 13 7.30 -19.01 1.66
CA ASN A 13 8.68 -18.79 1.21
C ASN A 13 9.63 -18.63 2.41
N SER A 14 10.39 -19.68 2.72
CA SER A 14 11.30 -19.70 3.88
C SER A 14 12.41 -18.65 3.84
N PHE A 15 12.79 -18.18 2.65
CA PHE A 15 13.82 -17.14 2.50
C PHE A 15 13.36 -15.77 3.00
N LEU A 16 12.05 -15.52 3.11
CA LEU A 16 11.52 -14.20 3.44
C LEU A 16 11.48 -13.93 4.95
N GLU A 17 11.02 -14.91 5.73
CA GLU A 17 10.81 -14.74 7.18
C GLU A 17 12.04 -14.24 7.95
N PRO A 18 13.29 -14.71 7.68
CA PRO A 18 14.49 -14.23 8.37
C PRO A 18 14.76 -12.72 8.20
N ILE A 19 14.32 -12.14 7.09
CA ILE A 19 14.52 -10.72 6.75
C ILE A 19 13.25 -9.89 6.92
N TRP A 20 12.12 -10.50 7.33
CA TRP A 20 10.84 -9.82 7.47
C TRP A 20 10.66 -9.16 8.85
N ASN A 21 11.62 -8.33 9.22
CA ASN A 21 11.67 -7.67 10.54
C ASN A 21 12.56 -6.42 10.52
N HIS A 22 12.57 -5.68 11.63
CA HIS A 22 13.30 -4.42 11.81
C HIS A 22 14.82 -4.52 11.62
N ASN A 23 15.44 -5.70 11.65
CA ASN A 23 16.87 -5.82 11.37
C ASN A 23 17.16 -5.54 9.90
N SER A 24 16.28 -5.99 9.00
CA SER A 24 16.49 -5.93 7.55
C SER A 24 15.59 -4.92 6.85
N ILE A 25 14.40 -4.62 7.39
CA ILE A 25 13.47 -3.64 6.79
C ILE A 25 13.80 -2.24 7.28
N LYS A 26 13.90 -1.29 6.34
CA LYS A 26 14.09 0.14 6.60
C LYS A 26 12.75 0.85 6.79
N SER A 27 11.79 0.62 5.89
CA SER A 27 10.47 1.26 5.92
C SER A 27 9.47 0.52 5.05
N VAL A 28 8.19 0.78 5.31
CA VAL A 28 7.07 0.26 4.52
C VAL A 28 6.25 1.42 3.98
N GLN A 29 5.86 1.36 2.71
CA GLN A 29 4.96 2.32 2.07
C GLN A 29 3.75 1.58 1.49
N ILE A 30 2.54 1.98 1.84
CA ILE A 30 1.29 1.47 1.28
C ILE A 30 0.64 2.64 0.53
N THR A 31 0.55 2.52 -0.79
CA THR A 31 -0.10 3.52 -1.65
C THR A 31 -1.39 2.97 -2.22
N MET A 32 -2.49 3.70 -2.05
CA MET A 32 -3.75 3.47 -2.77
C MET A 32 -4.16 4.75 -3.50
N ALA A 33 -3.81 4.82 -4.77
CA ALA A 33 -4.10 5.95 -5.64
C ALA A 33 -5.27 5.62 -6.55
N GLU A 34 -6.16 6.60 -6.76
CA GLU A 34 -7.25 6.53 -7.71
C GLU A 34 -7.13 7.68 -8.71
N ALA A 35 -7.07 7.36 -9.99
CA ALA A 35 -6.96 8.36 -11.05
C ALA A 35 -8.29 9.03 -11.43
N PHE A 36 -9.31 8.93 -10.58
CA PHE A 36 -10.61 9.53 -10.79
C PHE A 36 -11.03 10.34 -9.56
N ASP A 37 -11.86 11.35 -9.78
CA ASP A 37 -12.43 12.21 -8.76
C ASP A 37 -13.58 11.52 -8.01
N VAL A 38 -14.36 12.25 -7.21
CA VAL A 38 -15.52 11.66 -6.52
C VAL A 38 -16.71 11.39 -7.45
N SER A 39 -16.66 11.85 -8.70
CA SER A 39 -17.56 11.55 -9.82
C SER A 39 -19.04 11.61 -9.45
N GLY A 40 -19.51 12.76 -8.97
CA GLY A 40 -20.93 12.97 -8.63
C GLY A 40 -21.39 12.36 -7.30
N ARG A 41 -20.49 11.69 -6.56
CA ARG A 41 -20.74 11.22 -5.19
C ARG A 41 -20.33 12.25 -4.12
N GLY A 42 -20.28 13.53 -4.48
CA GLY A 42 -19.83 14.62 -3.62
C GLY A 42 -20.49 14.61 -2.25
N LYS A 43 -21.83 14.55 -2.21
CA LYS A 43 -22.61 14.48 -0.95
C LYS A 43 -22.22 13.32 -0.03
N PHE A 44 -22.01 12.12 -0.59
CA PHE A 44 -21.61 10.95 0.19
C PHE A 44 -20.16 11.09 0.69
N TYR A 45 -19.28 11.58 -0.17
CA TYR A 45 -17.87 11.73 0.17
C TYR A 45 -17.63 12.82 1.22
N GLU A 46 -18.46 13.88 1.22
CA GLU A 46 -18.43 14.97 2.20
C GLU A 46 -18.67 14.49 3.64
N GLU A 47 -19.45 13.43 3.83
CA GLU A 47 -19.67 12.84 5.16
C GLU A 47 -18.55 11.85 5.57
N THR A 48 -17.79 11.36 4.59
CA THR A 48 -16.87 10.23 4.77
C THR A 48 -15.41 10.70 4.83
N GLY A 49 -14.91 11.32 3.76
CA GLY A 49 -13.49 11.65 3.55
C GLY A 49 -12.60 10.42 3.30
N ALA A 50 -11.39 10.65 2.79
CA ALA A 50 -10.45 9.57 2.47
C ALA A 50 -10.07 8.70 3.68
N ILE A 51 -10.04 9.27 4.89
CA ILE A 51 -9.66 8.53 6.10
C ILE A 51 -10.69 7.44 6.42
N ARG A 52 -11.99 7.76 6.35
CA ARG A 52 -13.04 6.77 6.63
C ARG A 52 -13.31 5.87 5.43
N ASP A 53 -13.16 6.39 4.21
CA ASP A 53 -13.44 5.65 2.97
C ASP A 53 -12.49 4.45 2.81
N VAL A 54 -11.18 4.67 3.00
CA VAL A 54 -10.16 3.67 2.67
C VAL A 54 -9.07 3.44 3.72
N VAL A 55 -8.72 4.44 4.54
CA VAL A 55 -7.65 4.26 5.54
C VAL A 55 -8.11 3.35 6.67
N GLN A 56 -9.22 3.70 7.32
CA GLN A 56 -9.74 3.03 8.51
C GLN A 56 -9.96 1.53 8.26
N ASN A 57 -10.45 1.16 7.08
CA ASN A 57 -10.75 -0.21 6.71
C ASN A 57 -9.61 -0.84 5.87
N HIS A 58 -9.58 -0.60 4.57
CA HIS A 58 -8.82 -1.33 3.57
C HIS A 58 -7.31 -1.24 3.80
N LEU A 59 -6.77 -0.04 4.06
CA LEU A 59 -5.32 0.15 4.19
C LEU A 59 -4.79 -0.37 5.51
N LEU A 60 -5.56 -0.25 6.60
CA LEU A 60 -5.21 -0.89 7.86
C LEU A 60 -5.32 -2.43 7.81
N GLN A 61 -6.24 -2.99 7.01
CA GLN A 61 -6.28 -4.44 6.76
C GLN A 61 -5.05 -4.92 5.97
N LEU A 62 -4.61 -4.17 4.95
CA LEU A 62 -3.38 -4.47 4.21
C LEU A 62 -2.15 -4.41 5.13
N LEU A 63 -2.07 -3.38 5.99
CA LEU A 63 -1.03 -3.28 7.00
C LEU A 63 -1.04 -4.50 7.91
N ALA A 64 -2.19 -4.92 8.42
CA ALA A 64 -2.30 -6.07 9.31
C ALA A 64 -1.79 -7.36 8.64
N VAL A 65 -2.22 -7.62 7.40
CA VAL A 65 -1.77 -8.77 6.59
C VAL A 65 -0.25 -8.75 6.37
N LEU A 66 0.33 -7.59 6.10
CA LEU A 66 1.77 -7.43 5.88
C LEU A 66 2.59 -7.60 7.17
N ALA A 67 2.05 -7.14 8.30
CA ALA A 67 2.79 -6.97 9.55
C ALA A 67 2.59 -8.10 10.57
N MET A 68 1.52 -8.88 10.46
CA MET A 68 1.19 -9.91 11.44
C MET A 68 2.23 -11.05 11.49
N ASP A 69 2.29 -11.77 12.61
CA ASP A 69 3.10 -12.99 12.76
C ASP A 69 2.44 -14.18 12.05
N PRO A 70 3.18 -15.28 11.79
CA PRO A 70 2.59 -16.47 11.19
C PRO A 70 1.45 -17.02 12.05
N PRO A 71 0.25 -17.23 11.48
CA PRO A 71 -0.89 -17.75 12.22
C PRO A 71 -0.67 -19.21 12.61
N SER A 72 -1.22 -19.62 13.75
CA SER A 72 -1.28 -21.03 14.16
C SER A 72 -2.08 -21.87 13.16
N ARG A 73 -1.61 -23.09 12.86
CA ARG A 73 -2.36 -24.04 12.00
C ARG A 73 -3.56 -24.69 12.69
N THR A 74 -3.63 -24.65 14.02
CA THR A 74 -4.60 -25.44 14.79
C THR A 74 -5.90 -24.68 15.10
N ASN A 75 -5.96 -23.39 14.78
CA ASN A 75 -7.11 -22.54 15.08
C ASN A 75 -7.66 -21.94 13.76
N PRO A 76 -8.93 -22.21 13.41
CA PRO A 76 -9.61 -21.57 12.27
C PRO A 76 -9.58 -20.02 12.34
N ASP A 77 -9.51 -19.45 13.54
CA ASP A 77 -9.49 -18.01 13.75
C ASP A 77 -8.09 -17.40 13.75
N ALA A 78 -7.04 -18.21 13.59
CA ALA A 78 -5.66 -17.78 13.81
C ALA A 78 -5.26 -16.57 12.96
N VAL A 79 -5.73 -16.49 11.72
CA VAL A 79 -5.46 -15.33 10.84
C VAL A 79 -6.11 -14.07 11.40
N ARG A 80 -7.36 -14.17 11.86
CA ARG A 80 -8.12 -13.04 12.42
C ARG A 80 -7.54 -12.61 13.77
N ASP A 81 -7.10 -13.56 14.58
CA ASP A 81 -6.40 -13.30 15.84
C ASP A 81 -5.10 -12.52 15.63
N GLU A 82 -4.30 -12.92 14.65
CA GLU A 82 -3.04 -12.26 14.33
C GLU A 82 -3.25 -10.85 13.73
N LYS A 83 -4.28 -10.66 12.90
CA LYS A 83 -4.69 -9.33 12.42
C LYS A 83 -5.12 -8.42 13.58
N GLY A 84 -5.99 -8.90 14.47
CA GLY A 84 -6.43 -8.13 15.63
C GLY A 84 -5.25 -7.79 16.56
N ARG A 85 -4.36 -8.75 16.81
CA ARG A 85 -3.17 -8.56 17.66
C ARG A 85 -2.24 -7.49 17.10
N ILE A 86 -1.91 -7.54 15.81
CA ILE A 86 -1.00 -6.56 15.22
C ILE A 86 -1.63 -5.16 15.17
N LEU A 87 -2.94 -5.05 14.91
CA LEU A 87 -3.65 -3.77 14.92
C LEU A 87 -3.66 -3.13 16.31
N ARG A 88 -3.73 -3.91 17.40
CA ARG A 88 -3.60 -3.40 18.77
C ARG A 88 -2.20 -2.82 19.06
N CYS A 89 -1.16 -3.32 18.39
CA CYS A 89 0.19 -2.78 18.49
C CYS A 89 0.39 -1.47 17.70
N VAL A 90 -0.49 -1.12 16.76
CA VAL A 90 -0.37 0.15 16.02
C VAL A 90 -0.71 1.31 16.96
N ARG A 91 0.13 2.35 17.01
CA ARG A 91 -0.15 3.55 17.80
C ARG A 91 -1.30 4.35 17.18
N PRO A 92 -2.16 5.00 17.99
CA PRO A 92 -3.08 6.01 17.47
C PRO A 92 -2.32 7.12 16.75
N ILE A 93 -2.80 7.47 15.55
CA ILE A 93 -2.13 8.44 14.69
C ILE A 93 -2.24 9.82 15.34
N GLN A 94 -1.13 10.53 15.46
CA GLN A 94 -1.13 11.90 15.99
C GLN A 94 -1.38 12.91 14.86
N PRO A 95 -1.97 14.08 15.15
CA PRO A 95 -2.13 15.16 14.17
C PRO A 95 -0.82 15.57 13.48
N SER A 96 0.33 15.40 14.12
CA SER A 96 1.65 15.67 13.53
C SER A 96 2.10 14.62 12.50
N ASP A 97 1.51 13.43 12.52
CA ASP A 97 1.86 12.30 11.66
C ASP A 97 0.91 12.17 10.46
N ILE A 98 0.12 13.21 10.18
CA ILE A 98 -0.82 13.24 9.06
C ILE A 98 -0.73 14.54 8.27
N VAL A 99 -0.83 14.41 6.95
CA VAL A 99 -1.17 15.49 6.02
C VAL A 99 -2.48 15.13 5.33
N ARG A 100 -3.45 16.04 5.43
CA ARG A 100 -4.75 15.96 4.74
C ARG A 100 -4.71 16.83 3.50
N GLY A 101 -5.17 16.31 2.37
CA GLY A 101 -5.23 17.04 1.11
C GLY A 101 -6.64 17.09 0.54
N GLN A 102 -6.91 18.09 -0.29
CA GLN A 102 -8.16 18.22 -1.06
C GLN A 102 -7.81 18.65 -2.49
N TYR A 103 -8.24 17.91 -3.51
CA TYR A 103 -7.92 18.29 -4.89
C TYR A 103 -8.66 19.58 -5.28
N ARG A 104 -8.02 20.42 -6.10
CA ARG A 104 -8.66 21.62 -6.64
C ARG A 104 -9.84 21.22 -7.51
N GLY A 105 -11.03 21.67 -7.13
CA GLY A 105 -12.28 21.34 -7.82
C GLY A 105 -13.31 20.64 -6.94
N TYR A 106 -12.87 19.98 -5.85
CA TYR A 106 -13.78 19.21 -4.99
C TYR A 106 -14.95 20.04 -4.44
N ARG A 107 -14.72 21.29 -4.02
CA ARG A 107 -15.76 22.20 -3.52
C ARG A 107 -16.80 22.63 -4.57
N GLN A 108 -16.56 22.33 -5.85
CA GLN A 108 -17.50 22.59 -6.94
C GLN A 108 -18.39 21.37 -7.23
N GLU A 109 -18.11 20.22 -6.60
CA GLU A 109 -18.93 19.02 -6.73
C GLU A 109 -20.32 19.21 -6.14
N ASN A 110 -21.32 18.57 -6.75
CA ASN A 110 -22.68 18.64 -6.27
C ASN A 110 -22.80 18.00 -4.87
N GLY A 111 -23.35 18.76 -3.92
CA GLY A 111 -23.53 18.33 -2.54
C GLY A 111 -22.32 18.50 -1.63
N VAL A 112 -21.24 19.16 -2.09
CA VAL A 112 -20.08 19.54 -1.28
C VAL A 112 -20.22 20.98 -0.78
N ALA A 113 -19.84 21.24 0.47
CA ALA A 113 -19.89 22.59 1.04
C ALA A 113 -18.79 23.49 0.43
N PRO A 114 -19.07 24.78 0.10
CA PRO A 114 -18.07 25.70 -0.44
C PRO A 114 -16.88 25.97 0.50
N ASP A 115 -17.03 25.73 1.80
CA ASP A 115 -15.99 25.85 2.82
C ASP A 115 -15.50 24.48 3.33
N SER A 116 -15.79 23.40 2.58
CA SER A 116 -15.45 22.03 2.96
C SER A 116 -13.96 21.89 3.32
N GLN A 117 -13.74 21.20 4.43
CA GLN A 117 -12.43 20.78 4.94
C GLN A 117 -12.33 19.25 4.94
N VAL A 118 -13.12 18.57 4.13
CA VAL A 118 -13.10 17.11 3.98
C VAL A 118 -11.92 16.72 3.09
N GLU A 119 -11.11 15.78 3.55
CA GLU A 119 -9.94 15.35 2.79
C GLU A 119 -10.32 14.39 1.67
N THR A 120 -9.78 14.62 0.48
CA THR A 120 -9.78 13.68 -0.65
C THR A 120 -8.45 12.95 -0.79
N PHE A 121 -7.48 13.29 0.06
CA PHE A 121 -6.15 12.72 0.14
C PHE A 121 -5.69 12.65 1.59
N ALA A 122 -4.96 11.60 1.94
CA ALA A 122 -4.27 11.48 3.22
C ALA A 122 -2.88 10.86 3.03
N ALA A 123 -1.88 11.46 3.67
CA ALA A 123 -0.55 10.90 3.85
C ALA A 123 -0.28 10.74 5.36
N LEU A 124 0.13 9.55 5.78
CA LEU A 124 0.19 9.14 7.18
C LEU A 124 1.53 8.47 7.49
N LYS A 125 2.03 8.69 8.71
CA LYS A 125 3.07 7.88 9.33
C LYS A 125 2.48 7.09 10.50
N LEU A 126 2.77 5.80 10.55
CA LEU A 126 2.34 4.88 11.61
C LEU A 126 3.57 4.20 12.22
N SER A 127 3.41 3.78 13.47
CA SER A 127 4.39 3.00 14.22
C SER A 127 3.69 1.80 14.85
N ILE A 128 4.37 0.65 14.84
CA ILE A 128 3.87 -0.61 15.39
C ILE A 128 4.75 -0.99 16.58
N ASP A 129 4.15 -1.00 17.77
CA ASP A 129 4.83 -1.34 19.03
C ASP A 129 4.86 -2.85 19.25
N ASN A 130 5.77 -3.51 18.53
CA ASN A 130 6.16 -4.88 18.82
C ASN A 130 7.65 -5.11 18.49
N TRP A 131 8.16 -6.28 18.84
CA TRP A 131 9.56 -6.60 18.60
C TRP A 131 9.89 -6.66 17.10
N ARG A 132 9.01 -7.24 16.27
CA ARG A 132 9.25 -7.39 14.83
C ARG A 132 9.45 -6.06 14.12
N TRP A 133 8.66 -5.03 14.46
CA TRP A 133 8.57 -3.76 13.73
C TRP A 133 9.11 -2.56 14.52
N ALA A 134 9.83 -2.80 15.62
CA ALA A 134 10.45 -1.75 16.41
C ALA A 134 11.26 -0.79 15.51
N ASN A 135 10.95 0.51 15.60
CA ASN A 135 11.60 1.59 14.84
C ASN A 135 11.45 1.52 13.30
N VAL A 136 10.57 0.65 12.76
CA VAL A 136 10.25 0.64 11.33
C VAL A 136 9.05 1.55 11.08
N PRO A 137 9.20 2.67 10.37
CA PRO A 137 8.05 3.51 10.02
C PRO A 137 7.23 2.86 8.91
N PHE A 138 5.91 2.88 9.10
CA PHE A 138 4.92 2.55 8.08
C PHE A 138 4.32 3.83 7.54
N TYR A 139 4.28 3.96 6.23
CA TYR A 139 3.72 5.11 5.55
C TYR A 139 2.49 4.68 4.76
N ILE A 140 1.42 5.45 4.86
CA ILE A 140 0.23 5.25 4.03
C ILE A 140 0.01 6.52 3.22
N ARG A 141 -0.22 6.39 1.91
CA ARG A 141 -0.65 7.48 1.03
C ARG A 141 -1.85 7.05 0.22
N THR A 142 -2.90 7.86 0.25
CA THR A 142 -4.09 7.61 -0.53
C THR A 142 -4.75 8.89 -0.99
N GLY A 143 -5.44 8.85 -2.12
CA GLY A 143 -6.28 9.95 -2.53
C GLY A 143 -6.96 9.74 -3.87
N LYS A 144 -7.97 10.59 -4.09
CA LYS A 144 -8.69 10.75 -5.36
C LYS A 144 -7.93 11.68 -6.29
N ASP A 145 -8.21 11.53 -7.57
CA ASP A 145 -7.66 12.34 -8.66
C ASP A 145 -6.12 12.41 -8.67
N LEU A 146 -5.48 11.30 -8.31
CA LEU A 146 -4.04 11.09 -8.41
C LEU A 146 -3.64 10.69 -9.85
N PRO A 147 -2.35 10.54 -10.18
CA PRO A 147 -1.94 10.35 -11.59
C PRO A 147 -2.28 8.95 -12.14
N VAL A 148 -2.46 7.96 -11.27
CA VAL A 148 -2.70 6.56 -11.64
C VAL A 148 -3.68 5.89 -10.68
N THR A 149 -4.34 4.83 -11.15
CA THR A 149 -5.08 3.89 -10.28
C THR A 149 -4.16 2.73 -9.92
N ALA A 150 -3.82 2.60 -8.63
CA ALA A 150 -2.96 1.53 -8.14
C ALA A 150 -3.15 1.31 -6.64
N THR A 151 -3.08 0.06 -6.19
CA THR A 151 -2.86 -0.29 -4.78
C THR A 151 -1.59 -1.10 -4.69
N GLU A 152 -0.59 -0.59 -3.98
CA GLU A 152 0.76 -1.13 -3.97
C GLU A 152 1.43 -0.98 -2.60
N ILE A 153 2.16 -2.01 -2.19
CA ILE A 153 2.96 -2.04 -0.97
C ILE A 153 4.42 -2.13 -1.38
N LEU A 154 5.24 -1.18 -0.95
CA LEU A 154 6.69 -1.22 -1.07
C LEU A 154 7.31 -1.45 0.31
N VAL A 155 8.04 -2.55 0.46
CA VAL A 155 8.83 -2.87 1.65
C VAL A 155 10.29 -2.65 1.30
N GLU A 156 10.87 -1.56 1.77
CA GLU A 156 12.25 -1.18 1.49
C GLU A 156 13.19 -1.83 2.51
N LEU A 157 14.23 -2.51 2.01
CA LEU A 157 15.26 -3.11 2.85
C LEU A 157 16.35 -2.08 3.18
N LYS A 158 17.04 -2.30 4.29
CA LYS A 158 18.26 -1.56 4.62
C LYS A 158 19.36 -1.92 3.62
N ARG A 159 20.25 -0.96 3.40
CA ARG A 159 21.44 -1.15 2.57
C ARG A 159 22.39 -2.17 3.21
N PRO A 160 23.22 -2.85 2.40
CA PRO A 160 24.37 -3.58 2.93
C PRO A 160 25.21 -2.70 3.85
N PRO A 161 25.80 -3.25 4.94
CA PRO A 161 26.58 -2.45 5.88
C PRO A 161 27.82 -1.77 5.28
N GLU A 162 28.41 -2.35 4.23
CA GLU A 162 29.65 -1.89 3.59
C GLU A 162 29.47 -1.77 2.08
N ALA A 163 29.94 -0.66 1.52
CA ALA A 163 29.90 -0.39 0.08
C ALA A 163 31.12 -1.01 -0.62
N VAL A 164 31.06 -2.33 -0.87
CA VAL A 164 32.20 -3.11 -1.41
C VAL A 164 32.63 -2.69 -2.82
N PHE A 165 31.73 -2.11 -3.61
CA PHE A 165 31.95 -1.84 -5.04
C PHE A 165 32.25 -0.36 -5.37
N ASP A 166 32.48 0.50 -4.37
CA ASP A 166 32.76 1.94 -4.54
C ASP A 166 31.74 2.67 -5.45
N GLU A 167 30.50 2.19 -5.46
CA GLU A 167 29.40 2.76 -6.23
C GLU A 167 28.55 3.69 -5.36
N VAL A 168 28.02 4.77 -5.95
CA VAL A 168 26.92 5.50 -5.34
C VAL A 168 25.69 4.61 -5.38
N GLU A 169 25.36 3.98 -4.25
CA GLU A 169 24.14 3.18 -4.16
C GLU A 169 22.91 4.08 -4.37
N PRO A 170 21.99 3.69 -5.28
CA PRO A 170 20.72 4.37 -5.44
C PRO A 170 19.96 4.45 -4.12
N GLU A 171 19.01 5.38 -4.05
CA GLU A 171 18.24 5.56 -2.83
C GLU A 171 17.46 4.30 -2.43
N ARG A 172 16.98 3.51 -3.41
CA ARG A 172 16.12 2.33 -3.23
C ARG A 172 16.47 1.15 -4.15
N SER A 173 17.53 0.42 -3.84
CA SER A 173 17.92 -0.74 -4.67
C SER A 173 17.42 -2.10 -4.17
N ASN A 174 17.05 -2.23 -2.90
CA ASN A 174 16.55 -3.50 -2.35
C ASN A 174 15.17 -3.32 -1.73
N TYR A 175 14.17 -3.95 -2.33
CA TYR A 175 12.79 -3.84 -1.87
C TYR A 175 11.94 -5.02 -2.32
N TYR A 176 10.86 -5.28 -1.60
CA TYR A 176 9.75 -6.09 -2.09
C TYR A 176 8.59 -5.19 -2.49
N CYS A 177 8.03 -5.40 -3.67
CA CYS A 177 6.85 -4.69 -4.15
C CYS A 177 5.69 -5.68 -4.31
N PHE A 178 4.57 -5.38 -3.65
CA PHE A 178 3.30 -6.11 -3.79
C PHE A 178 2.28 -5.16 -4.39
N ARG A 179 2.05 -5.27 -5.70
CA ARG A 179 0.93 -4.62 -6.36
C ARG A 179 -0.31 -5.47 -6.20
N ILE A 180 -1.31 -4.91 -5.55
CA ILE A 180 -2.59 -5.55 -5.21
C ILE A 180 -3.62 -5.27 -6.31
N SER A 181 -3.56 -4.08 -6.92
CA SER A 181 -4.51 -3.63 -7.94
C SER A 181 -3.85 -2.60 -8.88
N PRO A 182 -4.26 -2.49 -10.16
CA PRO A 182 -5.24 -3.34 -10.85
C PRO A 182 -4.67 -4.69 -11.29
N VAL A 183 -3.38 -4.73 -11.62
CA VAL A 183 -2.67 -5.95 -12.00
C VAL A 183 -1.89 -6.45 -10.80
N VAL A 184 -2.09 -7.71 -10.43
CA VAL A 184 -1.42 -8.29 -9.28
C VAL A 184 0.02 -8.58 -9.66
N LYS A 185 0.98 -7.99 -8.94
CA LYS A 185 2.41 -8.17 -9.15
C LYS A 185 3.12 -8.38 -7.82
N ILE A 186 3.98 -9.38 -7.75
CA ILE A 186 4.94 -9.51 -6.64
C ILE A 186 6.33 -9.50 -7.25
N SER A 187 7.15 -8.54 -6.82
CA SER A 187 8.50 -8.36 -7.33
C SER A 187 9.52 -8.03 -6.24
N LEU A 188 10.78 -8.32 -6.55
CA LEU A 188 11.96 -8.01 -5.74
C LEU A 188 12.88 -7.08 -6.54
N GLY A 189 13.13 -5.89 -6.01
CA GLY A 189 14.18 -5.01 -6.49
C GLY A 189 15.55 -5.50 -6.00
N ALA A 190 16.49 -5.66 -6.93
CA ALA A 190 17.86 -6.07 -6.64
C ALA A 190 18.86 -5.29 -7.52
N ARG A 191 20.16 -5.44 -7.22
CA ARG A 191 21.24 -4.97 -8.09
C ARG A 191 21.84 -6.16 -8.83
N ALA A 192 22.05 -6.02 -10.13
CA ALA A 192 22.76 -6.99 -10.95
C ALA A 192 23.94 -6.32 -11.65
N LYS A 193 25.05 -7.03 -11.80
CA LYS A 193 26.24 -6.50 -12.48
C LYS A 193 25.95 -6.31 -13.97
N ILE A 194 26.25 -5.12 -14.49
CA ILE A 194 26.24 -4.84 -15.92
C ILE A 194 27.36 -5.67 -16.58
N ALA A 195 27.08 -6.25 -17.75
CA ALA A 195 28.09 -6.99 -18.50
C ALA A 195 29.28 -6.07 -18.88
N GLY A 196 30.49 -6.45 -18.49
CA GLY A 196 31.70 -5.67 -18.71
C GLY A 196 32.79 -5.98 -17.70
N GLU A 197 33.96 -5.34 -17.85
CA GLU A 197 35.08 -5.48 -16.93
C GLU A 197 34.86 -4.71 -15.62
N ALA A 198 34.15 -3.57 -15.68
CA ALA A 198 33.85 -2.76 -14.51
C ALA A 198 32.88 -3.47 -13.55
N MET A 199 33.08 -3.29 -12.24
CA MET A 199 32.15 -3.73 -11.21
C MET A 199 31.12 -2.63 -10.99
N HIS A 200 30.17 -2.53 -11.94
CA HIS A 200 29.05 -1.61 -11.88
C HIS A 200 27.72 -2.36 -11.90
N GLY A 201 26.84 -2.04 -10.96
CA GLY A 201 25.50 -2.59 -10.87
C GLY A 201 24.42 -1.72 -11.53
N GLU A 202 23.39 -2.38 -12.06
CA GLU A 202 22.11 -1.76 -12.42
C GLU A 202 20.98 -2.31 -11.55
N GLU A 203 19.91 -1.53 -11.41
CA GLU A 203 18.71 -1.96 -10.70
C GLU A 203 17.89 -2.90 -11.60
N VAL A 204 17.57 -4.07 -11.08
CA VAL A 204 16.74 -5.08 -11.76
C VAL A 204 15.54 -5.42 -10.90
N GLU A 205 14.41 -5.71 -11.54
CA GLU A 205 13.21 -6.17 -10.88
C GLU A 205 12.96 -7.64 -11.23
N LEU A 206 13.06 -8.51 -10.23
CA LEU A 206 12.74 -9.93 -10.34
C LEU A 206 11.24 -10.11 -10.07
N VAL A 207 10.48 -10.52 -11.09
CA VAL A 207 9.02 -10.67 -10.98
C VAL A 207 8.67 -12.13 -10.67
N ALA A 208 8.11 -12.37 -9.47
CA ALA A 208 7.68 -13.69 -9.03
C ALA A 208 6.23 -14.00 -9.40
N VAL A 209 5.37 -12.98 -9.37
CA VAL A 209 3.95 -13.08 -9.75
C VAL A 209 3.61 -11.92 -10.65
N HIS A 210 2.90 -12.21 -11.74
CA HIS A 210 2.27 -11.21 -12.60
C HIS A 210 0.97 -11.80 -13.14
N GLN A 211 -0.16 -11.34 -12.60
CA GLN A 211 -1.49 -11.86 -12.91
C GLN A 211 -2.40 -10.71 -13.31
N SER A 212 -3.15 -10.92 -14.38
CA SER A 212 -4.26 -10.05 -14.76
C SER A 212 -5.30 -9.97 -13.61
N PRO A 213 -6.12 -8.91 -13.57
CA PRO A 213 -7.21 -8.82 -12.61
C PRO A 213 -8.06 -10.11 -12.65
N ASP A 214 -8.50 -10.56 -11.48
CA ASP A 214 -9.46 -11.66 -11.35
C ASP A 214 -10.74 -11.34 -12.12
N GLU A 215 -11.33 -12.33 -12.78
CA GLU A 215 -12.58 -12.18 -13.53
C GLU A 215 -13.78 -12.03 -12.58
N MET A 216 -13.68 -12.57 -11.36
CA MET A 216 -14.76 -12.49 -10.38
C MET A 216 -14.81 -11.12 -9.70
N ALA A 217 -15.97 -10.46 -9.78
CA ALA A 217 -16.15 -9.16 -9.15
C ALA A 217 -16.05 -9.27 -7.61
N PRO A 218 -15.55 -8.23 -6.91
CA PRO A 218 -15.41 -8.28 -5.44
C PRO A 218 -16.71 -8.61 -4.69
N TYR A 219 -17.86 -8.14 -5.17
CA TYR A 219 -19.16 -8.41 -4.54
C TYR A 219 -19.61 -9.86 -4.71
N ASP A 220 -19.36 -10.48 -5.86
CA ASP A 220 -19.69 -11.89 -6.09
C ASP A 220 -18.93 -12.78 -5.10
N ARG A 221 -17.67 -12.44 -4.83
CA ARG A 221 -16.85 -13.12 -3.82
C ARG A 221 -17.42 -12.99 -2.42
N LEU A 222 -17.78 -11.78 -2.01
CA LEU A 222 -18.33 -11.53 -0.67
C LEU A 222 -19.63 -12.28 -0.46
N LEU A 223 -20.52 -12.28 -1.46
CA LEU A 223 -21.78 -13.01 -1.40
C LEU A 223 -21.57 -14.52 -1.36
N THR A 224 -20.65 -15.04 -2.19
CA THR A 224 -20.30 -16.47 -2.19
C THR A 224 -19.75 -16.91 -0.85
N GLY A 225 -18.76 -16.19 -0.29
CA GLY A 225 -18.22 -16.53 1.02
C GLY A 225 -19.23 -16.41 2.15
N ALA A 226 -20.16 -15.45 2.09
CA ALA A 226 -21.27 -15.38 3.05
C ALA A 226 -22.19 -16.61 2.97
N MET A 227 -22.47 -17.13 1.77
CA MET A 227 -23.25 -18.35 1.57
C MET A 227 -22.53 -19.61 2.03
N GLU A 228 -21.20 -19.64 1.87
CA GLU A 228 -20.35 -20.77 2.26
C GLU A 228 -19.96 -20.75 3.75
N GLY A 229 -20.22 -19.64 4.45
CA GLY A 229 -19.78 -19.45 5.83
C GLY A 229 -18.27 -19.21 5.95
N ASP A 230 -17.61 -18.72 4.89
CA ASP A 230 -16.21 -18.33 4.94
C ASP A 230 -16.07 -17.00 5.68
N GLU A 231 -15.72 -17.08 6.96
CA GLU A 231 -15.54 -15.91 7.80
C GLU A 231 -14.19 -15.20 7.58
N GLU A 232 -13.23 -15.78 6.87
CA GLU A 232 -11.89 -15.21 6.70
C GLU A 232 -11.88 -13.95 5.81
N ILE A 233 -12.86 -13.84 4.92
CA ILE A 233 -13.03 -12.69 4.02
C ILE A 233 -13.72 -11.50 4.70
N PHE A 234 -14.22 -11.68 5.93
CA PHE A 234 -14.90 -10.65 6.71
C PHE A 234 -14.01 -10.16 7.87
N VAL A 235 -14.15 -8.88 8.20
CA VAL A 235 -13.41 -8.27 9.31
C VAL A 235 -14.14 -8.57 10.62
N ARG A 236 -13.41 -9.03 11.64
CA ARG A 236 -13.94 -9.29 12.98
C ARG A 236 -14.02 -8.01 13.82
N GLU A 237 -14.99 -7.96 14.73
CA GLU A 237 -15.26 -6.82 15.62
C GLU A 237 -14.01 -6.24 16.29
N ASP A 238 -13.16 -7.08 16.90
CA ASP A 238 -11.95 -6.64 17.59
C ASP A 238 -10.95 -5.89 16.68
N SER A 239 -10.89 -6.28 15.41
CA SER A 239 -10.08 -5.60 14.41
C SER A 239 -10.70 -4.25 14.02
N ILE A 240 -12.03 -4.18 13.91
CA ILE A 240 -12.76 -2.95 13.60
C ILE A 240 -12.56 -1.91 14.71
N GLU A 241 -12.68 -2.32 15.98
CA GLU A 241 -12.44 -1.45 17.13
C GLU A 241 -10.99 -0.93 17.16
N ALA A 242 -10.02 -1.82 16.92
CA ALA A 242 -8.62 -1.43 16.85
C ALA A 242 -8.34 -0.44 15.71
N GLN A 243 -8.97 -0.62 14.55
CA GLN A 243 -8.88 0.29 13.42
C GLN A 243 -9.45 1.67 13.74
N TRP A 244 -10.63 1.74 14.36
CA TRP A 244 -11.21 3.00 14.82
C TRP A 244 -10.30 3.70 15.82
N ARG A 245 -9.81 2.98 16.84
CA ARG A 245 -8.85 3.52 17.82
C ARG A 245 -7.61 4.15 17.16
N ILE A 246 -7.12 3.56 16.06
CA ILE A 246 -5.93 4.07 15.35
C ILE A 246 -6.21 5.43 14.70
N VAL A 247 -7.36 5.59 14.04
CA VAL A 247 -7.68 6.80 13.26
C VAL A 247 -8.47 7.86 14.02
N ASP A 248 -9.12 7.52 15.13
CA ASP A 248 -10.01 8.44 15.87
C ASP A 248 -9.39 9.83 16.15
N PRO A 249 -8.11 9.95 16.59
CA PRO A 249 -7.51 11.25 16.90
C PRO A 249 -7.30 12.18 15.70
N ILE A 250 -7.34 11.65 14.46
CA ILE A 250 -7.17 12.42 13.22
C ILE A 250 -8.50 12.69 12.50
N LEU A 251 -9.62 12.24 13.06
CA LEU A 251 -10.95 12.55 12.53
C LEU A 251 -11.36 13.99 12.88
N ASN A 252 -12.40 14.50 12.22
CA ASN A 252 -13.08 15.77 12.57
C ASN A 252 -12.22 17.05 12.46
N LYS A 253 -11.61 17.30 11.28
CA LYS A 253 -10.83 18.53 11.00
C LYS A 253 -9.64 18.75 11.96
N ALA A 254 -9.05 17.67 12.48
CA ALA A 254 -7.90 17.71 13.39
C ALA A 254 -6.69 18.51 12.85
N THR A 255 -6.51 18.52 11.52
CA THR A 255 -5.46 19.28 10.81
C THR A 255 -6.04 20.00 9.59
N PRO A 256 -5.42 21.10 9.12
CA PRO A 256 -5.86 21.79 7.91
C PRO A 256 -5.77 20.88 6.68
N VAL A 257 -6.63 21.13 5.68
CA VAL A 257 -6.49 20.49 4.36
C VAL A 257 -5.62 21.35 3.45
N PHE A 258 -4.70 20.71 2.74
CA PHE A 258 -3.84 21.35 1.75
C PHE A 258 -4.36 21.07 0.35
N GLU A 259 -4.48 22.11 -0.47
CA GLU A 259 -4.94 21.93 -1.84
C GLU A 259 -3.85 21.32 -2.72
N TYR A 260 -4.24 20.43 -3.63
CA TYR A 260 -3.34 19.86 -4.64
C TYR A 260 -4.00 19.85 -6.01
N ASP A 261 -3.18 19.91 -7.06
CA ASP A 261 -3.68 19.91 -8.43
C ASP A 261 -4.16 18.51 -8.82
N PRO A 262 -5.28 18.39 -9.56
CA PRO A 262 -5.67 17.16 -10.24
C PRO A 262 -4.50 16.48 -10.95
N LYS A 263 -4.43 15.15 -10.85
CA LYS A 263 -3.36 14.31 -11.43
C LYS A 263 -1.95 14.62 -10.90
N SER A 264 -1.83 15.28 -9.75
CA SER A 264 -0.57 15.36 -8.98
C SER A 264 -0.52 14.27 -7.90
N TRP A 265 0.63 14.08 -7.25
CA TRP A 265 0.82 13.06 -6.19
C TRP A 265 0.37 13.51 -4.79
N GLY A 266 -0.53 14.50 -4.73
CA GLY A 266 -0.99 15.12 -3.50
C GLY A 266 -0.25 16.43 -3.18
N PRO A 267 -0.54 17.05 -2.02
CA PRO A 267 0.06 18.32 -1.62
C PRO A 267 1.54 18.15 -1.27
N ALA A 268 2.35 19.19 -1.47
CA ALA A 268 3.79 19.17 -1.18
C ALA A 268 4.11 18.88 0.30
N GLU A 269 3.20 19.20 1.21
CA GLU A 269 3.30 18.87 2.62
C GLU A 269 3.40 17.36 2.87
N ALA A 270 2.83 16.53 1.99
CA ALA A 270 2.89 15.08 2.10
C ALA A 270 4.34 14.54 2.05
N ASP A 271 5.25 15.25 1.38
CA ASP A 271 6.67 14.86 1.33
C ASP A 271 7.36 15.00 2.69
N LYS A 272 6.86 15.89 3.56
CA LYS A 272 7.39 16.08 4.92
C LYS A 272 7.19 14.84 5.80
N ILE A 273 6.12 14.08 5.56
CA ILE A 273 5.81 12.85 6.30
C ILE A 273 6.91 11.80 6.12
N ILE A 274 7.52 11.73 4.92
CA ILE A 274 8.48 10.69 4.53
C ILE A 274 9.90 11.23 4.31
N ALA A 275 10.16 12.52 4.54
CA ALA A 275 11.41 13.18 4.20
C ALA A 275 12.67 12.46 4.74
N GLY A 276 12.60 11.83 5.91
CA GLY A 276 13.71 11.06 6.49
C GLY A 276 13.98 9.68 5.85
N ASN A 277 13.14 9.25 4.91
CA ASN A 277 13.13 7.90 4.35
C ASN A 277 13.19 7.89 2.81
N GLY A 278 13.66 8.97 2.20
CA GLY A 278 13.95 9.03 0.76
C GLY A 278 12.74 9.16 -0.14
N GLY A 279 11.76 9.97 0.27
CA GLY A 279 10.63 10.39 -0.56
C GLY A 279 9.50 9.37 -0.67
N TRP A 280 8.52 9.59 -1.55
CA TRP A 280 7.45 8.62 -1.83
C TRP A 280 7.78 7.74 -3.04
N HIS A 281 7.43 6.45 -2.97
CA HIS A 281 7.35 5.62 -4.18
C HIS A 281 6.08 5.95 -4.94
N ASN A 282 6.21 6.31 -6.21
CA ASN A 282 5.07 6.56 -7.08
C ASN A 282 4.83 5.31 -7.95
N PRO A 283 3.73 4.56 -7.73
CA PRO A 283 3.41 3.41 -8.56
C PRO A 283 3.40 3.77 -10.05
N ALA A 284 4.06 2.93 -10.86
CA ALA A 284 4.01 3.10 -12.31
C ALA A 284 2.59 2.78 -12.83
N PRO A 285 2.13 3.41 -13.92
CA PRO A 285 0.91 2.99 -14.60
C PRO A 285 1.06 1.54 -15.07
N SER A 286 0.03 0.72 -14.87
CA SER A 286 0.01 -0.64 -15.40
C SER A 286 0.00 -0.56 -16.93
N LYS A 287 1.08 -0.99 -17.59
CA LYS A 287 1.04 -1.25 -19.02
C LYS A 287 0.11 -2.45 -19.22
N GLN A 288 -1.07 -2.23 -19.81
CA GLN A 288 -1.83 -3.34 -20.37
C GLN A 288 -0.93 -3.96 -21.45
N THR A 289 -0.38 -5.14 -21.19
CA THR A 289 0.22 -5.94 -22.25
C THR A 289 -0.92 -6.33 -23.17
N GLY A 290 -1.14 -5.54 -24.22
CA GLY A 290 -1.99 -5.93 -25.34
C GLY A 290 -1.51 -7.29 -25.83
N ALA A 291 -2.45 -8.20 -26.06
CA ALA A 291 -2.17 -9.50 -26.64
C ALA A 291 -1.18 -9.33 -27.80
N SER A 292 0.01 -9.90 -27.65
CA SER A 292 0.91 -10.10 -28.77
C SER A 292 0.19 -11.02 -29.75
N GLY A 293 -0.49 -10.43 -30.74
CA GLY A 293 -0.99 -11.15 -31.90
C GLY A 293 0.17 -11.94 -32.52
N PRO A 294 -0.10 -13.12 -33.10
CA PRO A 294 0.96 -13.96 -33.64
C PRO A 294 1.75 -13.18 -34.69
N GLN A 295 3.07 -13.10 -34.48
CA GLN A 295 3.99 -12.63 -35.51
C GLN A 295 3.79 -13.50 -36.77
N PRO A 296 3.67 -12.92 -37.97
CA PRO A 296 3.62 -13.72 -39.18
C PRO A 296 4.94 -14.47 -39.30
N ALA A 297 4.84 -15.79 -39.47
CA ALA A 297 5.97 -16.64 -39.77
C ALA A 297 6.72 -16.07 -40.98
N LYS A 298 7.99 -15.72 -40.79
CA LYS A 298 8.90 -15.52 -41.91
C LYS A 298 9.15 -16.90 -42.51
N GLU A 299 8.58 -17.13 -43.68
CA GLU A 299 9.02 -18.21 -44.58
C GLU A 299 10.53 -18.05 -44.82
N GLN A 300 11.26 -19.11 -44.53
CA GLN A 300 12.59 -19.35 -45.09
C GLN A 300 12.56 -20.73 -45.74
N SER A 301 12.98 -20.74 -47.02
CA SER A 301 13.13 -21.84 -47.98
C SER A 301 11.88 -22.24 -48.76
#